data_AF-A0A662ZTZ9-F1
#
_entry.id   AF-A0A662ZTZ9-F1
#
_cell.length_a   1.000
_cell.length_b   1.000
_cell.length_c   1.000
_cell.angle_alpha   90.00
_cell.angle_beta   90.00
_cell.angle_gamma   90.00
#
_symmetry.space_group_name_H-M   'P 1'
#
loop_
_entity.id
_entity.type
_entity.pdbx_description
1 polymer ?
#
loop_
_entity_poly.entity_id
_entity_poly.type
_entity_poly.pdbx_seq_one_letter_code
_entity_poly.pdbx_strand_id
1 'polypeptide(L)'
;MFLIISEIYLFLFRTHVNIENERNNYRNQLKDQNVLDVNNKEYNYQTGVHYMDIISECEKLGDYVVNVVEARTDIKEKKIDL
;
A
#
# COMPACT_ATOMS: atom_id res chain seq x y z
N MET A 1 13.40 -3.26 -31.06
CA MET A 1 12.13 -3.86 -30.58
C MET A 1 12.27 -4.48 -29.20
N PHE A 2 13.21 -5.39 -28.95
CA PHE A 2 13.46 -5.98 -27.61
C PHE A 2 13.80 -4.96 -26.50
N LEU A 3 14.57 -3.91 -26.80
CA LEU A 3 14.94 -2.88 -25.81
C LEU A 3 13.75 -2.04 -25.33
N ILE A 4 12.81 -1.70 -26.23
CA ILE A 4 11.63 -0.88 -25.89
C ILE A 4 10.68 -1.65 -24.98
N ILE A 5 10.51 -2.96 -25.24
CA ILE A 5 9.69 -3.84 -24.40
C ILE A 5 10.31 -3.94 -22.99
N SER A 6 11.64 -4.03 -22.90
CA SER A 6 12.35 -4.08 -21.61
C SER A 6 12.20 -2.79 -20.79
N GLU A 7 12.24 -1.61 -21.42
CA GLU A 7 12.09 -0.33 -20.71
C GLU A 7 10.67 -0.09 -20.22
N ILE A 8 9.65 -0.48 -21.01
CA ILE A 8 8.25 -0.41 -20.58
C ILE A 8 8.02 -1.31 -19.36
N TYR A 9 8.58 -2.52 -19.37
CA TYR A 9 8.45 -3.46 -18.25
C TYR A 9 9.16 -2.94 -16.99
N LEU A 10 10.36 -2.37 -17.14
CA LEU A 10 11.12 -1.78 -16.03
C LEU A 10 10.41 -0.56 -15.44
N PHE A 11 9.79 0.27 -16.28
CA PHE A 11 9.01 1.43 -15.83
C PHE A 11 7.79 1.00 -15.00
N LEU A 12 7.03 0.02 -15.50
CA LEU A 12 5.85 -0.51 -14.81
C LEU A 12 6.21 -1.16 -13.48
N PHE A 13 7.30 -1.95 -13.45
CA PHE A 13 7.81 -2.55 -12.21
C PHE A 13 8.24 -1.49 -11.19
N ARG A 14 8.94 -0.43 -11.62
CA ARG A 14 9.36 0.66 -10.72
C ARG A 14 8.17 1.42 -10.16
N THR A 15 7.14 1.70 -10.96
CA THR A 15 5.92 2.34 -10.45
C THR A 15 5.21 1.47 -9.43
N HIS A 16 5.16 0.15 -9.63
CA HIS A 16 4.55 -0.78 -8.67
C HIS A 16 5.27 -0.74 -7.30
N VAL A 17 6.58 -0.95 -7.30
CA VAL A 17 7.40 -0.95 -6.07
C VAL A 17 7.34 0.39 -5.35
N ASN A 18 7.29 1.51 -6.09
CA ASN A 18 7.13 2.83 -5.47
C ASN A 18 5.78 2.99 -4.80
N ILE A 19 4.69 2.57 -5.45
CA ILE A 19 3.33 2.67 -4.91
C ILE A 19 3.19 1.84 -3.63
N GLU A 20 3.75 0.63 -3.60
CA GLU A 20 3.73 -0.21 -2.41
C GLU A 20 4.50 0.41 -1.25
N ASN A 21 5.69 0.95 -1.52
CA ASN A 21 6.50 1.65 -0.52
C ASN A 21 5.80 2.91 0.02
N GLU A 22 5.22 3.72 -0.86
CA GLU A 22 4.47 4.92 -0.48
C GLU A 22 3.26 4.57 0.39
N ARG A 23 2.51 3.53 0.01
CA ARG A 23 1.39 3.02 0.80
C ARG A 23 1.84 2.59 2.20
N ASN A 24 2.91 1.80 2.28
CA ASN A 24 3.44 1.31 3.56
C ASN A 24 3.90 2.46 4.46
N ASN A 25 4.58 3.45 3.88
CA ASN A 25 5.04 4.63 4.60
C ASN A 25 3.87 5.48 5.11
N TYR A 26 2.86 5.72 4.27
CA TYR A 26 1.67 6.47 4.63
C TYR A 26 0.88 5.78 5.75
N ARG A 27 0.73 4.45 5.69
CA ARG A 27 0.11 3.67 6.76
C ARG A 27 0.84 3.79 8.09
N ASN A 28 2.19 3.77 8.07
CA ASN A 28 2.97 3.93 9.30
C ASN A 28 2.80 5.34 9.88
N GLN A 29 2.80 6.38 9.04
CA GLN A 29 2.54 7.75 9.48
C GLN A 29 1.18 7.89 10.17
N LEU A 30 0.11 7.29 9.60
CA LEU A 30 -1.22 7.33 10.20
C LEU A 30 -1.29 6.57 11.53
N LYS A 31 -0.56 5.45 11.67
CA LYS A 31 -0.43 4.72 12.93
C LYS A 31 0.24 5.55 14.01
N ASP A 32 1.37 6.17 13.67
CA ASP A 32 2.13 7.01 14.60
C ASP A 32 1.31 8.20 15.05
N GLN A 33 0.60 8.85 14.11
CA GLN A 33 -0.32 9.95 14.42
C GLN A 33 -1.47 9.50 15.32
N ASN A 34 -2.09 8.35 15.04
CA ASN A 34 -3.18 7.83 15.86
C ASN A 34 -2.75 7.59 17.32
N VAL A 35 -1.54 7.09 17.54
CA VAL A 35 -1.00 6.93 18.91
C VAL A 35 -0.83 8.29 19.60
N LEU A 36 -0.31 9.30 18.89
CA LEU A 36 -0.14 10.66 19.43
C LEU A 36 -1.48 11.29 19.78
N ASP A 37 -2.48 11.22 18.90
CA ASP A 37 -3.78 11.87 19.08
C ASP A 37 -4.59 11.24 20.21
N VAL A 38 -4.55 9.91 20.34
CA VAL A 38 -5.17 9.19 21.47
C VAL A 38 -4.50 9.59 22.79
N ASN A 39 -3.16 9.70 22.81
CA ASN A 39 -2.42 10.14 23.99
C ASN A 39 -2.73 11.60 24.37
N ASN A 40 -2.90 12.46 23.35
CA ASN A 40 -3.30 13.85 23.52
C ASN A 40 -4.80 14.03 23.85
N LYS A 41 -5.57 12.94 23.88
CA LYS A 41 -7.02 12.90 24.11
C LYS A 41 -7.82 13.70 23.08
N GLU A 42 -7.32 13.85 21.86
CA GLU A 42 -8.09 14.43 20.76
C GLU A 42 -9.33 13.57 20.45
N TYR A 43 -9.23 12.27 20.69
CA TYR A 43 -10.33 11.32 20.74
C TYR A 43 -10.04 10.19 21.72
N ASN A 44 -11.06 9.40 22.04
CA ASN A 44 -10.92 8.29 22.98
C ASN A 44 -10.24 7.07 22.32
N TYR A 45 -9.73 6.17 23.15
CA TYR A 45 -9.04 4.96 22.68
C TYR A 45 -9.90 4.10 21.73
N GLN A 46 -11.21 3.98 21.99
CA GLN A 46 -12.11 3.19 21.16
C GLN A 46 -12.24 3.77 19.74
N THR A 47 -12.33 5.09 19.60
CA THR A 47 -12.29 5.77 18.31
C THR A 47 -10.96 5.53 17.61
N GLY A 48 -9.84 5.53 18.33
CA GLY A 48 -8.53 5.22 17.76
C GLY A 48 -8.40 3.77 17.27
N VAL A 49 -9.03 2.81 17.95
CA VAL A 49 -9.11 1.42 17.47
C VAL A 49 -9.92 1.34 16.18
N HIS A 50 -11.11 1.97 16.12
CA HIS A 50 -11.92 1.98 14.91
C HIS A 50 -11.23 2.68 13.74
N TYR A 51 -10.48 3.75 14.01
CA TYR A 51 -9.68 4.44 13.00
C TYR A 51 -8.62 3.52 12.40
N MET A 52 -7.97 2.70 13.25
CA MET A 52 -7.00 1.70 12.79
C MET A 52 -7.64 0.60 11.94
N ASP A 53 -8.83 0.12 12.31
CA ASP A 53 -9.56 -0.86 11.51
C ASP A 53 -9.85 -0.32 10.10
N ILE A 54 -10.28 0.94 9.99
CA ILE A 54 -10.55 1.60 8.69
C ILE A 54 -9.28 1.67 7.84
N ILE A 55 -8.14 2.08 8.42
CA ILE A 55 -6.86 2.14 7.71
C ILE A 55 -6.47 0.77 7.16
N SER A 56 -6.64 -0.29 7.96
CA SER A 56 -6.35 -1.66 7.53
C SER A 56 -7.28 -2.16 6.42
N GLU A 57 -8.56 -1.81 6.45
CA GLU A 57 -9.48 -2.16 5.35
C GLU A 57 -9.17 -1.38 4.06
N CYS A 58 -8.75 -0.12 4.16
CA CYS A 58 -8.30 0.66 3.00
C CYS A 58 -7.02 0.08 2.37
N GLU A 59 -6.08 -0.42 3.18
CA GLU A 59 -4.86 -1.09 2.70
C GLU A 59 -5.21 -2.34 1.88
N LYS A 60 -6.10 -3.19 2.41
CA LYS A 60 -6.62 -4.38 1.69
C LYS A 60 -7.33 -4.02 0.40
N LEU A 61 -8.14 -2.97 0.41
CA LEU A 61 -8.82 -2.48 -0.80
C LEU A 61 -7.80 -2.04 -1.87
N GLY A 62 -6.75 -1.33 -1.46
CA GLY A 62 -5.64 -0.95 -2.33
C GLY A 62 -4.94 -2.16 -2.95
N ASP A 63 -4.66 -3.20 -2.16
CA ASP A 63 -4.13 -4.47 -2.66
C ASP A 63 -5.04 -5.12 -3.71
N TYR A 64 -6.37 -5.13 -3.50
CA TYR A 64 -7.29 -5.69 -4.49
C TYR A 64 -7.26 -4.93 -5.81
N VAL A 65 -7.17 -3.60 -5.78
CA VAL A 65 -7.06 -2.78 -6.99
C VAL A 65 -5.76 -3.10 -7.73
N VAL A 66 -4.64 -3.21 -7.02
CA VAL A 66 -3.33 -3.57 -7.59
C VAL A 66 -3.38 -4.97 -8.22
N ASN A 67 -3.89 -5.97 -7.49
CA ASN A 67 -4.05 -7.34 -8.00
C ASN A 67 -4.87 -7.41 -9.30
N VAL A 68 -5.94 -6.60 -9.43
CA VAL A 68 -6.76 -6.51 -10.65
C VAL A 68 -5.97 -5.89 -11.80
N VAL A 69 -5.18 -4.85 -11.52
CA VAL A 69 -4.33 -4.19 -12.53
C VAL A 69 -3.23 -5.14 -13.00
N GLU A 70 -2.54 -5.82 -12.09
CA GLU A 70 -1.53 -6.84 -12.39
C GLU A 70 -2.09 -7.99 -13.24
N ALA A 71 -3.29 -8.49 -12.89
CA ALA A 71 -3.96 -9.54 -13.65
C ALA A 71 -4.34 -9.09 -15.08
N ARG A 72 -4.54 -7.79 -15.31
CA ARG A 72 -4.81 -7.24 -16.65
C ARG A 72 -3.56 -6.88 -17.43
N THR A 73 -2.44 -6.64 -16.76
CA THR A 73 -1.16 -6.28 -17.40
C THR A 73 -0.22 -7.46 -17.60
N ASP A 74 -0.60 -8.67 -17.13
CA ASP A 74 0.22 -9.90 -17.11
C ASP A 74 1.56 -9.74 -16.37
N ILE A 75 1.68 -8.70 -15.54
CA ILE A 75 2.81 -8.49 -14.64
C ILE A 75 2.50 -9.29 -13.37
N LYS A 76 2.79 -10.59 -13.38
CA LYS A 76 2.75 -11.40 -12.16
C LYS A 76 4.11 -11.33 -11.48
N GLU A 77 4.19 -10.68 -10.33
CA GLU A 77 5.26 -11.00 -9.39
C GLU A 77 5.12 -12.47 -8.97
N LYS A 78 6.20 -13.23 -9.15
CA LYS A 78 6.45 -14.37 -8.25
C LYS A 78 6.80 -13.74 -6.91
N LYS A 79 5.89 -13.78 -5.95
CA LYS A 79 6.26 -13.67 -4.53
C LYS A 79 7.35 -14.72 -4.28
N ILE A 80 8.58 -14.26 -4.12
CA ILE A 80 9.66 -15.10 -3.62
C ILE A 80 9.41 -15.11 -2.12
N ASP A 81 8.74 -16.16 -1.65
CA ASP A 81 8.68 -16.48 -0.22
C ASP A 81 10.12 -16.69 0.26
N LEU A 82 10.61 -15.77 1.08
CA LEU A 82 11.92 -15.81 1.72
C LEU A 82 11.77 -15.52 3.22
#